data_AF-A0A954HUU0-F1
#
_entry.id   AF-A0A954HUU0-F1
#
_cell.length_a   1.000
_cell.length_b   1.000
_cell.length_c   1.000
_cell.angle_alpha   90.00
_cell.angle_beta   90.00
_cell.angle_gamma   90.00
#
_symmetry.space_group_name_H-M   'P 1'
#
loop_
_entity.id
_entity.type
_entity.pdbx_description
1 polymer ?
#
loop_
_entity_poly.entity_id
_entity_poly.type
_entity_poly.pdbx_seq_one_letter_code
_entity_poly.pdbx_strand_id
1 'polypeptide(L)'
;MSRKPDRKKVKEIVNAFLAKERISLEDIDTRLEKGEFNAETVRLILGELNRAAERKQIEFTAKQRNKLLRQKQELETRYNDGASAETIFVDNIGGYKAFGKQRLFHHSPCRFRIVIAGVRGGKTFSGAYETLRFALEESGRTVWVCAPTYKMVGVAEKEIENLLNGIEEVVVERSKKEKKITLISGSTIQFHSLENYDALRGFKVDAVWVDEASYAPRAAIEVLRTRLSSTMGLLWLT
;
A
#
# COMPACT_ATOMS: atom_id res chain seq x y z
N MET A 1 -20.58 16.24 1.37
CA MET A 1 -19.51 16.21 0.35
C MET A 1 -18.18 16.48 1.05
N SER A 2 -17.35 15.46 1.26
CA SER A 2 -16.02 15.66 1.85
C SER A 2 -15.12 16.37 0.83
N ARG A 3 -14.64 17.58 1.15
CA ARG A 3 -13.61 18.26 0.34
C ARG A 3 -12.33 17.44 0.44
N LYS A 4 -11.80 16.96 -0.70
CA LYS A 4 -10.50 16.26 -0.73
C LYS A 4 -9.42 17.13 -0.07
N PRO A 5 -8.52 16.56 0.74
CA PRO A 5 -7.44 17.31 1.39
C PRO A 5 -6.51 17.94 0.35
N ASP A 6 -6.17 19.21 0.54
CA ASP A 6 -5.13 19.88 -0.24
C ASP A 6 -3.75 19.42 0.28
N ARG A 7 -3.14 18.51 -0.48
CA ARG A 7 -1.86 17.89 -0.12
C ARG A 7 -0.69 18.88 -0.09
N LYS A 8 -0.75 19.97 -0.86
CA LYS A 8 0.27 21.02 -0.82
C LYS A 8 0.19 21.76 0.52
N LYS A 9 -1.03 22.09 0.95
CA LYS A 9 -1.30 22.71 2.24
C LYS A 9 -0.90 21.82 3.43
N VAL A 10 -1.10 20.50 3.33
CA VAL A 10 -0.63 19.54 4.36
C VAL A 10 0.89 19.59 4.49
N LYS A 11 1.63 19.54 3.38
CA LYS A 11 3.10 19.62 3.39
C LYS A 11 3.61 20.94 3.99
N GLU A 12 2.98 22.06 3.63
CA GLU A 12 3.31 23.38 4.19
C GLU A 12 3.13 23.41 5.72
N ILE A 13 2.02 22.85 6.25
CA ILE A 13 1.75 22.79 7.69
C ILE A 13 2.75 21.88 8.41
N VAL A 14 3.04 20.70 7.86
CA VAL A 14 4.03 19.78 8.42
C VAL A 14 5.39 20.46 8.46
N ASN A 15 5.84 21.06 7.35
CA ASN A 15 7.13 21.74 7.29
C ASN A 15 7.24 22.91 8.29
N ALA A 16 6.19 23.70 8.47
CA ALA A 16 6.14 24.75 9.49
C ALA A 16 6.25 24.16 10.92
N PHE A 17 5.59 23.03 11.17
CA PHE A 17 5.71 22.31 12.44
C PHE A 17 7.14 21.78 12.67
N LEU A 18 7.77 21.19 11.64
CA LEU A 18 9.15 20.69 11.69
C LEU A 18 10.16 21.82 11.95
N ALA A 19 9.93 22.99 11.36
CA ALA A 19 10.74 24.19 11.58
C ALA A 19 10.54 24.82 12.97
N LYS A 20 9.67 24.25 13.82
CA LYS A 20 9.21 24.80 15.11
C LYS A 20 8.58 26.20 14.96
N GLU A 21 8.06 26.52 13.78
CA GLU A 21 7.42 27.79 13.49
C GLU A 21 5.93 27.71 13.84
N ARG A 22 5.53 28.45 14.90
CA ARG A 22 4.15 28.93 15.20
C ARG A 22 2.95 27.96 15.10
N ILE A 23 3.17 26.66 14.91
CA ILE A 23 2.12 25.64 14.81
C ILE A 23 2.44 24.55 15.83
N SER A 24 1.60 24.49 16.86
CA SER A 24 1.59 23.45 17.90
C SER A 24 0.56 22.36 17.58
N LEU A 25 0.59 21.26 18.34
CA LEU A 25 -0.46 20.24 18.24
C LEU A 25 -1.83 20.81 18.67
N GLU A 26 -1.83 21.74 19.63
CA GLU A 26 -3.03 22.48 20.06
C GLU A 26 -3.62 23.36 18.93
N ASP A 27 -2.77 23.90 18.04
CA ASP A 27 -3.23 24.69 16.89
C ASP A 27 -3.90 23.83 15.82
N ILE A 28 -3.47 22.58 15.63
CA ILE A 28 -4.09 21.64 14.69
C ILE A 28 -5.50 21.26 15.16
N ASP A 29 -5.66 21.00 16.46
CA ASP A 29 -6.95 20.69 17.10
C ASP A 29 -7.94 21.85 16.97
N THR A 30 -7.48 23.06 17.28
CA THR A 30 -8.30 24.29 17.19
C THR A 30 -8.81 24.52 15.77
N ARG A 31 -8.00 24.21 14.76
CA ARG A 31 -8.38 24.35 13.34
C ARG A 31 -9.34 23.27 12.86
N LEU A 32 -9.31 22.07 13.46
CA LEU A 32 -10.32 21.04 13.24
C LEU A 32 -11.68 21.47 13.82
N GLU A 33 -11.70 21.98 15.04
CA GLU A 33 -12.94 22.44 15.71
C GLU A 33 -13.60 23.61 14.99
N LYS A 34 -12.79 24.52 14.43
CA LYS A 34 -13.26 25.63 13.59
C LYS A 34 -13.71 25.20 12.19
N GLY A 35 -13.57 23.91 11.83
CA GLY A 35 -13.90 23.38 10.50
C GLY A 35 -12.94 23.84 9.40
N GLU A 36 -11.82 24.46 9.75
CA GLU A 36 -10.77 24.87 8.81
C GLU A 36 -10.03 23.65 8.25
N PHE A 37 -9.91 22.59 9.05
CA PHE A 37 -9.47 21.26 8.63
C PHE A 37 -10.62 20.27 8.70
N ASN A 38 -10.65 19.35 7.74
CA ASN A 38 -11.47 18.14 7.84
C ASN A 38 -10.65 17.01 8.49
N ALA A 39 -11.33 15.95 8.95
CA ALA A 39 -10.69 14.82 9.63
C ALA A 39 -9.60 14.14 8.79
N GLU A 40 -9.75 14.10 7.47
CA GLU A 40 -8.80 13.49 6.56
C GLU A 40 -7.50 14.32 6.46
N THR A 41 -7.62 15.65 6.37
CA THR A 41 -6.50 16.60 6.45
C THR A 41 -5.73 16.46 7.76
N VAL A 42 -6.45 16.37 8.89
CA VAL A 42 -5.81 16.19 10.20
C VAL A 42 -5.07 14.86 10.25
N ARG A 43 -5.70 13.76 9.80
CA ARG A 43 -5.06 12.44 9.77
C ARG A 43 -3.79 12.41 8.92
N LEU A 44 -3.78 13.09 7.76
CA LEU A 44 -2.58 13.22 6.92
C LEU A 44 -1.45 13.96 7.65
N ILE A 45 -1.78 15.07 8.31
CA ILE A 45 -0.82 15.84 9.11
C ILE A 45 -0.23 14.97 10.23
N LEU A 46 -1.08 14.28 11.00
CA LEU A 46 -0.62 13.41 12.10
C LEU A 46 0.26 12.25 11.60
N GLY A 47 -0.08 11.66 10.45
CA GLY A 47 0.71 10.59 9.84
C GLY A 47 2.11 11.05 9.40
N GLU A 48 2.21 12.22 8.77
CA GLU A 48 3.50 12.80 8.38
C GLU A 48 4.36 13.16 9.59
N LEU A 49 3.74 13.71 10.64
CA LEU A 49 4.44 14.03 11.88
C LEU A 49 4.99 12.77 12.57
N ASN A 50 4.25 11.65 12.54
CA ASN A 50 4.73 10.39 13.08
C ASN A 50 5.93 9.84 12.27
N ARG A 51 5.86 9.88 10.94
CA ARG A 51 6.99 9.52 10.06
C ARG A 51 8.22 10.40 10.30
N ALA A 52 8.03 11.70 10.50
CA ALA A 52 9.11 12.62 10.82
C ALA A 52 9.76 12.29 12.17
N ALA A 53 8.97 11.86 13.16
CA ALA A 53 9.48 11.40 14.45
C ALA A 53 10.27 10.08 14.34
N GLU A 54 9.81 9.11 13.54
CA GLU A 54 10.54 7.87 13.24
C GLU A 54 11.89 8.14 12.56
N ARG A 55 11.92 9.14 11.67
CA ARG A 55 13.14 9.64 11.00
C ARG A 55 14.03 10.49 11.90
N LYS A 56 13.69 10.66 13.19
CA LYS A 56 14.39 11.52 14.16
C LYS A 56 14.52 12.98 13.71
N GLN A 57 13.64 13.44 12.82
CA GLN A 57 13.60 14.84 12.40
C GLN A 57 12.95 15.72 13.47
N ILE A 58 12.20 15.10 14.39
CA ILE A 58 11.49 15.76 15.47
C ILE A 58 11.48 14.85 16.69
N GLU A 59 11.62 15.43 17.87
CA GLU A 59 11.40 14.72 19.13
C GLU A 59 10.12 15.20 19.79
N PHE A 60 9.18 14.28 19.98
CA PHE A 60 7.99 14.49 20.78
C PHE A 60 8.24 14.09 22.23
N THR A 61 7.77 14.88 23.18
CA THR A 61 7.68 14.44 24.57
C THR A 61 6.72 13.25 24.69
N ALA A 62 6.89 12.41 25.72
CA ALA A 62 6.00 11.27 25.96
C ALA A 62 4.51 11.69 26.05
N LYS A 63 4.25 12.86 26.64
CA LYS A 63 2.91 13.46 26.73
C LYS A 63 2.32 13.78 25.34
N GLN A 64 3.13 14.34 24.44
CA GLN A 64 2.72 14.65 23.06
C GLN A 64 2.49 13.38 22.23
N ARG A 65 3.34 12.36 22.37
CA ARG A 65 3.14 11.04 21.72
C ARG A 65 1.83 10.37 22.13
N ASN A 66 1.54 10.33 23.43
CA ASN A 66 0.32 9.71 23.93
C ASN A 66 -0.93 10.48 23.47
N LYS A 67 -0.85 11.82 23.41
CA LYS A 67 -1.93 12.66 22.87
C LYS A 67 -2.16 12.37 21.38
N LEU A 68 -1.11 12.30 20.57
CA LEU A 68 -1.16 11.96 19.14
C LEU A 68 -1.78 10.59 18.87
N LEU A 69 -1.35 9.56 19.61
CA LEU A 69 -1.87 8.20 19.47
C LEU A 69 -3.35 8.12 19.83
N ARG A 70 -3.75 8.78 20.92
CA ARG A 70 -5.15 8.85 21.36
C ARG A 70 -6.01 9.61 20.34
N GLN A 71 -5.53 10.72 19.80
CA GLN A 71 -6.25 11.50 18.78
C GLN A 71 -6.38 10.75 17.46
N LYS A 72 -5.32 10.05 17.03
CA LYS A 72 -5.38 9.10 15.91
C LYS A 72 -6.54 8.15 16.18
N GLN A 73 -6.49 7.39 17.28
CA GLN A 73 -7.52 6.42 17.70
C GLN A 73 -8.94 6.99 17.78
N GLU A 74 -9.14 8.18 18.35
CA GLU A 74 -10.46 8.84 18.47
C GLU A 74 -11.01 9.26 17.11
N LEU A 75 -10.16 9.76 16.20
CA LEU A 75 -10.53 10.05 14.81
C LEU A 75 -10.83 8.76 14.03
N GLU A 76 -10.12 7.67 14.31
CA GLU A 76 -10.43 6.35 13.72
C GLU A 76 -11.78 5.83 14.23
N THR A 77 -12.08 6.04 15.52
CA THR A 77 -13.30 5.58 16.17
C THR A 77 -14.55 6.35 15.71
N ARG A 78 -14.45 7.67 15.49
CA ARG A 78 -15.55 8.48 14.92
C ARG A 78 -15.87 8.15 13.47
N TYR A 79 -14.96 7.52 12.74
CA TYR A 79 -15.17 7.04 11.37
C TYR A 79 -15.56 5.55 11.31
N ASN A 80 -15.65 4.89 12.47
CA ASN A 80 -15.74 3.44 12.61
C ASN A 80 -17.17 2.88 12.66
N ASP A 81 -18.13 3.54 12.02
CA ASP A 81 -19.24 2.82 11.36
C ASP A 81 -18.70 2.01 10.15
N GLY A 82 -17.57 1.30 10.32
CA GLY A 82 -17.22 0.16 9.48
C GLY A 82 -15.75 -0.18 9.20
N ALA A 83 -14.71 0.61 9.51
CA ALA A 83 -13.32 0.18 9.26
C ALA A 83 -12.25 1.01 10.01
N SER A 84 -11.39 0.34 10.77
CA SER A 84 -10.26 0.91 11.53
C SER A 84 -9.38 1.82 10.68
N ALA A 85 -8.89 2.94 11.20
CA ALA A 85 -8.17 3.93 10.38
C ALA A 85 -6.66 3.66 10.22
N GLU A 86 -6.18 2.45 10.52
CA GLU A 86 -5.01 1.90 9.82
C GLU A 86 -5.39 1.33 8.44
N THR A 87 -6.66 0.91 8.26
CA THR A 87 -7.22 0.32 7.03
C THR A 87 -7.55 1.36 5.96
N ILE A 88 -7.84 2.61 6.33
CA ILE A 88 -8.36 3.64 5.40
C ILE A 88 -7.26 4.22 4.47
N PHE A 89 -5.95 4.04 4.77
CA PHE A 89 -4.90 4.43 3.80
C PHE A 89 -4.87 3.51 2.58
N VAL A 90 -5.56 2.38 2.69
CA VAL A 90 -5.34 1.20 1.89
C VAL A 90 -6.57 0.95 1.05
N ASP A 91 -7.77 1.01 1.66
CA ASP A 91 -9.09 0.78 1.04
C ASP A 91 -9.50 1.71 -0.11
N ASN A 92 -8.60 2.54 -0.63
CA ASN A 92 -8.87 3.40 -1.77
C ASN A 92 -7.60 3.79 -2.58
N ILE A 93 -6.60 2.91 -2.66
CA ILE A 93 -5.51 3.09 -3.64
C ILE A 93 -6.13 3.25 -5.04
N GLY A 94 -5.87 4.38 -5.69
CA GLY A 94 -6.40 4.68 -7.02
C GLY A 94 -7.94 4.77 -7.10
N GLY A 95 -8.65 4.94 -5.98
CA GLY A 95 -10.12 4.95 -5.97
C GLY A 95 -10.77 3.56 -5.98
N TYR A 96 -10.02 2.52 -5.64
CA TYR A 96 -10.56 1.16 -5.55
C TYR A 96 -11.61 1.00 -4.46
N LYS A 97 -12.81 0.54 -4.84
CA LYS A 97 -13.84 0.12 -3.89
C LYS A 97 -14.07 -1.38 -4.02
N ALA A 98 -13.46 -2.16 -3.13
CA ALA A 98 -13.63 -3.61 -3.11
C ALA A 98 -15.12 -4.00 -3.01
N PHE A 99 -15.58 -4.92 -3.86
CA PHE A 99 -16.87 -5.59 -3.69
C PHE A 99 -16.79 -6.61 -2.55
N GLY A 100 -17.96 -7.06 -2.04
CA GLY A 100 -18.03 -7.91 -0.85
C GLY A 100 -17.12 -9.14 -0.86
N LYS A 101 -17.00 -9.84 -2.00
CA LYS A 101 -16.10 -11.00 -2.13
C LYS A 101 -14.62 -10.64 -2.24
N GLN A 102 -14.29 -9.47 -2.77
CA GLN A 102 -12.91 -8.99 -2.83
C GLN A 102 -12.40 -8.62 -1.43
N ARG A 103 -13.27 -8.04 -0.58
CA ARG A 103 -12.95 -7.80 0.84
C ARG A 103 -12.52 -9.08 1.57
N LEU A 104 -13.19 -10.21 1.32
CA LEU A 104 -12.82 -11.50 1.92
C LEU A 104 -11.39 -11.92 1.55
N PHE A 105 -10.96 -11.62 0.32
CA PHE A 105 -9.60 -11.90 -0.13
C PHE A 105 -8.57 -10.98 0.55
N HIS A 106 -8.83 -9.67 0.60
CA HIS A 106 -7.92 -8.69 1.19
C HIS A 106 -7.75 -8.87 2.70
N HIS A 107 -8.82 -9.21 3.43
CA HIS A 107 -8.77 -9.41 4.88
C HIS A 107 -8.40 -10.84 5.30
N SER A 108 -8.18 -11.77 4.36
CA SER A 108 -7.77 -13.12 4.71
C SER A 108 -6.36 -13.11 5.33
N PRO A 109 -6.17 -13.67 6.55
CA PRO A 109 -4.86 -13.74 7.20
C PRO A 109 -3.99 -14.86 6.63
N CYS A 110 -4.50 -15.64 5.67
CA CYS A 110 -3.78 -16.77 5.12
C CYS A 110 -2.56 -16.30 4.30
N ARG A 111 -1.41 -16.93 4.51
CA ARG A 111 -0.20 -16.65 3.73
C ARG A 111 -0.37 -16.90 2.24
N PHE A 112 -1.08 -17.98 1.89
CA PHE A 112 -1.34 -18.38 0.53
C PHE A 112 -2.83 -18.26 0.24
N ARG A 113 -3.19 -17.42 -0.72
CA ARG A 113 -4.56 -17.04 -1.05
C ARG A 113 -4.84 -17.32 -2.52
N ILE A 114 -6.08 -17.72 -2.83
CA ILE A 114 -6.50 -17.98 -4.21
C ILE A 114 -7.83 -17.28 -4.43
N VAL A 115 -7.95 -16.51 -5.51
CA VAL A 115 -9.19 -15.87 -5.94
C VAL A 115 -9.69 -16.60 -7.18
N ILE A 116 -10.80 -17.32 -7.05
CA ILE A 116 -11.47 -17.99 -8.18
C ILE A 116 -12.76 -17.24 -8.48
N ALA A 117 -12.84 -16.66 -9.67
CA ALA A 117 -14.01 -15.92 -10.15
C ALA A 117 -14.06 -15.91 -11.68
N GLY A 118 -15.25 -15.64 -12.23
CA GLY A 118 -15.45 -15.52 -13.67
C GLY A 118 -14.70 -14.37 -14.33
N VAL A 119 -14.78 -14.30 -15.66
CA VAL A 119 -14.26 -13.18 -16.47
C VAL A 119 -14.94 -11.88 -16.01
N ARG A 120 -14.19 -10.78 -15.91
CA ARG A 120 -14.63 -9.49 -15.34
C ARG A 120 -15.05 -9.55 -13.86
N GLY A 121 -14.73 -10.63 -13.14
CA GLY A 121 -14.94 -10.74 -11.69
C GLY A 121 -13.99 -9.89 -10.82
N GLY A 122 -13.13 -9.08 -11.44
CA GLY A 122 -12.20 -8.18 -10.74
C GLY A 122 -10.96 -8.86 -10.14
N LYS A 123 -10.57 -10.05 -10.61
CA LYS A 123 -9.44 -10.81 -10.05
C LYS A 123 -8.10 -10.08 -10.23
N THR A 124 -7.75 -9.72 -11.47
CA THR A 124 -6.52 -8.98 -11.79
C THR A 124 -6.44 -7.66 -11.03
N PHE A 125 -7.54 -6.90 -10.99
CA PHE A 125 -7.62 -5.68 -10.21
C PHE A 125 -7.34 -5.93 -8.71
N SER A 126 -7.93 -6.98 -8.13
CA SER A 126 -7.73 -7.32 -6.71
C SER A 126 -6.27 -7.70 -6.44
N GLY A 127 -5.63 -8.45 -7.34
CA GLY A 127 -4.23 -8.83 -7.22
C GLY A 127 -3.27 -7.62 -7.35
N ALA A 128 -3.55 -6.71 -8.28
CA ALA A 128 -2.79 -5.47 -8.45
C ALA A 128 -2.91 -4.56 -7.23
N TYR A 129 -4.14 -4.40 -6.73
CA TYR A 129 -4.40 -3.64 -5.52
C TYR A 129 -3.70 -4.24 -4.30
N GLU A 130 -3.80 -5.56 -4.08
CA GLU A 130 -3.14 -6.24 -2.95
C GLU A 130 -1.62 -6.10 -3.02
N THR A 131 -1.05 -6.13 -4.23
CA THR A 131 0.38 -5.90 -4.48
C THR A 131 0.80 -4.51 -4.00
N LEU A 132 0.08 -3.46 -4.41
CA LEU A 132 0.39 -2.08 -4.03
C LEU A 132 0.15 -1.84 -2.53
N ARG A 133 -0.97 -2.33 -2.00
CA ARG A 133 -1.29 -2.29 -0.58
C ARG A 133 -0.15 -2.89 0.26
N PHE A 134 0.27 -4.12 -0.04
CA PHE A 134 1.35 -4.77 0.68
C PHE A 134 2.67 -4.01 0.55
N ALA A 135 3.05 -3.58 -0.66
CA ALA A 135 4.32 -2.89 -0.90
C ALA A 135 4.38 -1.48 -0.26
N LEU A 136 3.25 -0.83 -0.05
CA LEU A 136 3.15 0.48 0.61
C LEU A 136 3.04 0.37 2.13
N GLU A 137 2.31 -0.63 2.64
CA GLU A 137 2.19 -0.89 4.09
C GLU A 137 3.50 -1.41 4.68
N GLU A 138 4.15 -2.34 3.99
CA GLU A 138 5.40 -2.96 4.44
C GLU A 138 6.58 -2.29 3.74
N SER A 139 7.49 -1.69 4.51
CA SER A 139 8.67 -0.99 3.97
C SER A 139 9.80 -1.94 3.61
N GLY A 140 10.57 -1.61 2.56
CA GLY A 140 11.76 -2.34 2.14
C GLY A 140 11.51 -3.76 1.62
N ARG A 141 10.29 -4.07 1.16
CA ARG A 141 9.90 -5.41 0.68
C ARG A 141 10.11 -5.60 -0.81
N THR A 142 10.40 -6.82 -1.21
CA THR A 142 10.40 -7.22 -2.62
C THR A 142 9.15 -8.00 -2.95
N VAL A 143 8.35 -7.49 -3.88
CA VAL A 143 7.14 -8.14 -4.39
C VAL A 143 7.34 -8.52 -5.84
N TRP A 144 7.05 -9.77 -6.19
CA TRP A 144 7.03 -10.23 -7.57
C TRP A 144 5.61 -10.30 -8.12
N VAL A 145 5.43 -9.75 -9.31
CA VAL A 145 4.21 -9.85 -10.11
C VAL A 145 4.52 -10.76 -11.28
N CYS A 146 3.87 -11.91 -11.28
CA CYS A 146 4.10 -12.98 -12.22
C CYS A 146 2.87 -13.23 -13.09
N ALA A 147 3.08 -13.66 -14.32
CA ALA A 147 2.03 -14.20 -15.17
C ALA A 147 2.61 -15.29 -16.08
N PRO A 148 1.78 -16.18 -16.65
CA PRO A 148 2.23 -17.30 -17.46
C PRO A 148 3.17 -16.92 -18.60
N THR A 149 2.91 -15.79 -19.28
CA THR A 149 3.71 -15.30 -20.41
C THR A 149 4.08 -13.84 -20.25
N TYR A 150 5.15 -13.40 -20.91
CA TYR A 150 5.58 -11.99 -20.88
C TYR A 150 4.48 -11.02 -21.34
N LYS A 151 3.67 -11.42 -22.33
CA LYS A 151 2.53 -10.62 -22.80
C LYS A 151 1.46 -10.45 -21.71
N MET A 152 1.20 -11.50 -20.93
CA MET A 152 0.23 -11.46 -19.83
C MET A 152 0.75 -10.64 -18.65
N VAL A 153 2.06 -10.66 -18.39
CA VAL A 153 2.69 -9.79 -17.38
C VAL A 153 2.40 -8.32 -17.68
N GLY A 154 2.43 -7.92 -18.96
CA GLY A 154 2.09 -6.55 -19.37
C GLY A 154 0.65 -6.12 -19.00
N VAL A 155 -0.29 -7.05 -18.86
CA VAL A 155 -1.65 -6.76 -18.39
C VAL A 155 -1.64 -6.42 -16.90
N ALA A 156 -0.97 -7.24 -16.08
CA ALA A 156 -0.81 -7.00 -14.66
C ALA A 156 0.02 -5.73 -14.36
N GLU A 157 1.10 -5.49 -15.11
CA GLU A 157 1.93 -4.27 -15.07
C GLU A 157 1.08 -3.04 -15.36
N LYS A 158 0.27 -3.07 -16.43
CA LYS A 158 -0.64 -1.97 -16.76
C LYS A 158 -1.67 -1.71 -15.66
N GLU A 159 -2.21 -2.76 -15.03
CA GLU A 159 -3.19 -2.59 -13.96
C GLU A 159 -2.59 -1.93 -12.71
N ILE A 160 -1.36 -2.31 -12.35
CA ILE A 160 -0.61 -1.65 -11.28
C ILE A 160 -0.32 -0.18 -11.64
N GLU A 161 0.12 0.11 -12.87
CA GLU A 161 0.35 1.49 -13.31
C GLU A 161 -0.93 2.33 -13.30
N ASN A 162 -2.08 1.76 -13.68
CA ASN A 162 -3.37 2.43 -13.61
C ASN A 162 -3.72 2.85 -12.18
N LEU A 163 -3.46 1.98 -11.20
CA LEU A 163 -3.66 2.28 -9.78
C LEU A 163 -2.68 3.35 -9.29
N LEU A 164 -1.42 3.28 -9.73
CA LEU A 164 -0.38 4.24 -9.39
C LEU A 164 -0.64 5.64 -9.95
N ASN A 165 -1.27 5.78 -11.12
CA ASN A 165 -1.63 7.09 -11.68
C ASN A 165 -2.46 7.96 -10.70
N GLY A 166 -3.21 7.35 -9.78
CA GLY A 166 -3.96 8.05 -8.74
C GLY A 166 -3.14 8.49 -7.53
N ILE A 167 -1.91 7.99 -7.38
CA ILE A 167 -1.01 8.17 -6.23
C ILE A 167 0.47 8.28 -6.66
N GLU A 168 0.74 8.91 -7.79
CA GLU A 168 2.06 8.91 -8.45
C GLU A 168 3.22 9.33 -7.53
N GLU A 169 2.97 10.16 -6.51
CA GLU A 169 3.96 10.58 -5.53
C GLU A 169 4.59 9.46 -4.70
N VAL A 170 4.00 8.26 -4.68
CA VAL A 170 4.57 7.10 -3.97
C VAL A 170 5.64 6.39 -4.80
N VAL A 171 5.76 6.71 -6.09
CA VAL A 171 6.74 6.07 -6.99
C VAL A 171 8.05 6.86 -6.96
N VAL A 172 9.13 6.17 -6.62
CA VAL A 172 10.49 6.73 -6.62
C VAL A 172 11.15 6.53 -7.97
N GLU A 173 11.00 5.35 -8.56
CA GLU A 173 11.67 5.00 -9.81
C GLU A 173 10.88 3.95 -10.59
N ARG A 174 10.93 4.06 -11.93
CA ARG A 174 10.51 2.99 -12.85
C ARG A 174 11.68 2.58 -13.74
N SER A 175 12.12 1.33 -13.62
CA SER A 175 13.15 0.75 -14.47
C SER A 175 12.52 -0.19 -15.50
N LYS A 176 12.46 0.26 -16.75
CA LYS A 176 12.01 -0.59 -17.87
C LYS A 176 12.96 -1.76 -18.15
N LYS A 177 14.27 -1.54 -17.94
CA LYS A 177 15.31 -2.54 -18.16
C LYS A 177 15.22 -3.68 -17.16
N GLU A 178 15.05 -3.35 -15.88
CA GLU A 178 14.94 -4.34 -14.80
C GLU A 178 13.51 -4.82 -14.58
N LYS A 179 12.53 -4.26 -15.30
CA LYS A 179 11.11 -4.53 -15.10
C LYS A 179 10.71 -4.38 -13.62
N LYS A 180 10.98 -3.19 -13.08
CA LYS A 180 10.87 -2.88 -11.65
C LYS A 180 10.29 -1.49 -11.41
N ILE A 181 9.45 -1.38 -10.39
CA ILE A 181 8.98 -0.11 -9.80
C ILE A 181 9.50 -0.05 -8.36
N THR A 182 10.12 1.06 -7.99
CA THR A 182 10.58 1.34 -6.61
C THR A 182 9.63 2.35 -5.98
N LEU A 183 9.16 2.06 -4.77
CA LEU A 183 8.22 2.91 -4.03
C LEU A 183 8.93 3.69 -2.91
N ILE A 184 8.27 4.74 -2.42
CA ILE A 184 8.77 5.60 -1.34
C ILE A 184 8.92 4.86 0.00
N SER A 185 8.24 3.72 0.16
CA SER A 185 8.43 2.78 1.27
C SER A 185 9.77 2.02 1.19
N GLY A 186 10.54 2.20 0.12
CA GLY A 186 11.74 1.41 -0.19
C GLY A 186 11.42 0.04 -0.78
N SER A 187 10.14 -0.33 -0.88
CA SER A 187 9.71 -1.59 -1.48
C SER A 187 9.83 -1.56 -3.00
N THR A 188 10.06 -2.72 -3.60
CA THR A 188 10.15 -2.89 -5.06
C THR A 188 9.12 -3.88 -5.56
N ILE A 189 8.45 -3.52 -6.66
CA ILE A 189 7.57 -4.39 -7.42
C ILE A 189 8.30 -4.79 -8.70
N GLN A 190 8.52 -6.09 -8.91
CA GLN A 190 9.25 -6.62 -10.05
C GLN A 190 8.35 -7.53 -10.88
N PHE A 191 8.47 -7.47 -12.21
CA PHE A 191 7.59 -8.16 -13.14
C PHE A 191 8.31 -9.31 -13.84
N HIS A 192 7.77 -10.53 -13.74
CA HIS A 192 8.42 -11.75 -14.23
C HIS A 192 7.45 -12.64 -15.01
N SER A 193 7.86 -13.13 -16.20
CA SER A 193 7.09 -14.20 -16.85
C SER A 193 7.44 -15.57 -16.26
N LEU A 194 6.49 -16.49 -16.28
CA LEU A 194 6.69 -17.87 -15.83
C LEU A 194 7.08 -18.83 -16.96
N GLU A 195 7.40 -18.32 -18.15
CA GLU A 195 7.89 -19.13 -19.29
C GLU A 195 9.25 -19.77 -18.97
N ASN A 196 10.11 -19.04 -18.25
CA ASN A 196 11.40 -19.52 -17.77
C ASN A 196 11.48 -19.42 -16.23
N TYR A 197 10.56 -20.10 -15.54
CA TYR A 197 10.47 -20.06 -14.08
C TYR A 197 11.72 -20.61 -13.37
N ASP A 198 12.55 -21.43 -14.03
CA ASP A 198 13.80 -21.92 -13.44
C ASP A 198 14.82 -20.80 -13.19
N ALA A 199 14.81 -19.74 -14.02
CA ALA A 199 15.64 -18.55 -13.79
C ALA A 199 15.26 -17.77 -12.53
N LEU A 200 14.06 -18.01 -11.98
CA LEU A 200 13.60 -17.38 -10.73
C LEU A 200 14.12 -18.09 -9.47
N ARG A 201 14.82 -19.22 -9.63
CA ARG A 201 15.50 -19.90 -8.51
C ARG A 201 16.69 -19.07 -8.01
N GLY A 202 17.06 -19.29 -6.75
CA GLY A 202 18.16 -18.57 -6.08
C GLY A 202 17.76 -17.23 -5.44
N PHE A 203 16.65 -16.63 -5.84
CA PHE A 203 16.17 -15.36 -5.26
C PHE A 203 15.35 -15.56 -3.97
N LYS A 204 15.19 -14.48 -3.21
CA LYS A 204 14.34 -14.36 -2.03
C LYS A 204 13.39 -13.18 -2.24
N VAL A 205 12.12 -13.37 -1.88
CA VAL A 205 11.08 -12.32 -1.97
C VAL A 205 10.13 -12.35 -0.79
N ASP A 206 9.44 -11.25 -0.54
CA ASP A 206 8.51 -11.08 0.57
C ASP A 206 7.06 -11.39 0.17
N ALA A 207 6.73 -11.17 -1.10
CA ALA A 207 5.43 -11.55 -1.64
C ALA A 207 5.51 -11.89 -3.13
N VAL A 208 4.58 -12.73 -3.58
CA VAL A 208 4.37 -13.07 -4.99
C VAL A 208 2.88 -12.98 -5.32
N TRP A 209 2.57 -12.28 -6.39
CA TRP A 209 1.30 -12.35 -7.09
C TRP A 209 1.47 -13.16 -8.38
N VAL A 210 0.62 -14.14 -8.64
CA VAL A 210 0.51 -14.75 -9.97
C VAL A 210 -0.85 -14.44 -10.55
N ASP A 211 -0.88 -13.65 -11.63
CA ASP A 211 -2.08 -13.40 -12.41
C ASP A 211 -2.33 -14.49 -13.45
N GLU A 212 -3.59 -14.77 -13.73
CA GLU A 212 -4.01 -15.84 -14.65
C GLU A 212 -3.36 -17.20 -14.28
N ALA A 213 -3.34 -17.50 -12.98
CA ALA A 213 -2.60 -18.62 -12.40
C ALA A 213 -3.12 -19.99 -12.89
N SER A 214 -4.35 -20.05 -13.41
CA SER A 214 -4.91 -21.27 -14.03
C SER A 214 -4.14 -21.73 -15.26
N TYR A 215 -3.40 -20.83 -15.92
CA TYR A 215 -2.56 -21.14 -17.07
C TYR A 215 -1.07 -21.31 -16.70
N ALA A 216 -0.69 -21.06 -15.45
CA ALA A 216 0.69 -21.19 -15.01
C ALA A 216 1.05 -22.67 -14.78
N PRO A 217 2.27 -23.11 -15.18
CA PRO A 217 2.74 -24.45 -14.85
C PRO A 217 2.79 -24.65 -13.33
N ARG A 218 2.31 -25.79 -12.84
CA ARG A 218 2.38 -26.13 -11.41
C ARG A 218 3.80 -26.03 -10.85
N ALA A 219 4.79 -26.49 -11.62
CA ALA A 219 6.21 -26.41 -11.23
C ALA A 219 6.67 -24.96 -10.99
N ALA A 220 6.16 -23.99 -11.76
CA ALA A 220 6.46 -22.57 -11.54
C ALA A 220 5.93 -22.10 -10.18
N ILE A 221 4.70 -22.49 -9.81
CA ILE A 221 4.12 -22.17 -8.50
C ILE A 221 4.93 -22.79 -7.36
N GLU A 222 5.39 -24.04 -7.53
CA GLU A 222 6.25 -24.71 -6.55
C GLU A 222 7.59 -23.97 -6.38
N VAL A 223 8.21 -23.53 -7.48
CA VAL A 223 9.42 -22.69 -7.43
C VAL A 223 9.17 -21.40 -6.66
N LEU A 224 8.11 -20.65 -7.00
CA LEU A 224 7.76 -19.39 -6.33
C LEU A 224 7.53 -19.58 -4.84
N ARG A 225 6.83 -20.64 -4.43
CA ARG A 225 6.60 -20.96 -3.01
C ARG A 225 7.89 -21.11 -2.22
N THR A 226 8.93 -21.72 -2.82
CA THR A 226 10.23 -21.85 -2.13
C THR A 226 10.95 -20.51 -1.93
N ARG A 227 10.65 -19.49 -2.75
CA ARG A 227 11.27 -18.15 -2.62
C ARG A 227 10.75 -17.37 -1.41
N LEU A 228 9.58 -17.77 -0.91
CA LEU A 228 8.87 -17.16 0.23
C LEU A 228 9.18 -17.85 1.57
N SER A 229 9.90 -18.98 1.58
CA SER A 229 10.11 -19.78 2.79
C SER A 229 10.89 -19.02 3.87
N SER A 230 11.95 -18.32 3.49
CA SER A 230 12.82 -17.61 4.45
C SER A 230 12.25 -16.27 4.94
N THR A 231 11.31 -15.67 4.21
CA THR A 231 10.63 -14.42 4.58
C THR A 231 9.34 -14.65 5.35
N MET A 232 8.87 -15.90 5.44
CA MET A 232 7.48 -16.20 5.78
C MET A 232 6.49 -15.44 4.87
N GLY A 233 6.89 -15.21 3.61
CA GLY A 233 6.19 -14.32 2.68
C GLY A 233 4.84 -14.83 2.21
N LEU A 234 4.15 -13.95 1.48
CA LEU A 234 2.78 -14.12 0.99
C LEU A 234 2.74 -14.58 -0.48
N LEU A 235 1.73 -15.37 -0.83
CA LEU A 235 1.42 -15.74 -2.21
C LEU A 235 -0.06 -15.50 -2.44
N TRP A 236 -0.42 -14.82 -3.53
CA TRP A 236 -1.80 -14.81 -4.01
C TRP A 236 -1.87 -15.16 -5.49
N LEU A 237 -2.89 -15.97 -5.81
CA LEU A 237 -3.17 -16.47 -7.16
C LEU A 237 -4.52 -15.92 -7.61
N THR A 238 -4.57 -15.34 -8.81
CA THR A 238 -5.80 -14.80 -9.43
C THR A 238 -6.13 -15.44 -10.76
#